data_AF-A0A1F8S9H9-F1
#
_entry.id   AF-A0A1F8S9H9-F1
#
_cell.length_a   1.000
_cell.length_b   1.000
_cell.length_c   1.000
_cell.angle_alpha   90.00
_cell.angle_beta   90.00
_cell.angle_gamma   90.00
#
_symmetry.space_group_name_H-M   'P 1'
#
loop_
_entity.id
_entity.type
_entity.pdbx_description
1 polymer ?
#
loop_
_entity_poly.entity_id
_entity_poly.type
_entity_poly.pdbx_seq_one_letter_code
_entity_poly.pdbx_strand_id
1 'polypeptide(L)' 'MRVTNGPLREQSDPSLRGLSILSCDLDEARRASDLDPSLQAGRLTYDMFEWWVAAGTLAFPGAAVDVGERRAMPDE' A
#
# COMPACT_ATOMS: atom_id res chain seq x y z
N MET A 1 2.38 -9.16 -2.17
CA MET A 1 3.53 -9.10 -1.22
C MET A 1 3.85 -7.66 -0.77
N ARG A 2 4.17 -7.42 0.51
CA ARG A 2 4.50 -6.07 1.04
C ARG A 2 5.85 -5.57 0.50
N VAL A 3 5.87 -4.34 -0.01
CA VAL A 3 7.04 -3.70 -0.62
C VAL A 3 7.74 -2.79 0.38
N THR A 4 6.97 -1.91 1.03
CA THR A 4 7.46 -1.00 2.07
C THR A 4 6.31 -0.60 2.99
N ASN A 5 6.65 -0.18 4.19
CA ASN A 5 5.70 0.31 5.18
C ASN A 5 6.39 1.30 6.12
N GLY A 6 5.62 2.26 6.63
CA GLY A 6 6.16 3.23 7.57
C GLY A 6 5.09 4.04 8.28
N PRO A 7 5.44 4.62 9.44
CA PRO A 7 4.55 5.54 10.14
C PRO A 7 4.42 6.84 9.36
N LEU A 8 3.23 7.44 9.40
CA LEU A 8 3.03 8.81 8.96
C LEU A 8 3.28 9.77 10.14
N ARG A 9 3.84 10.93 9.82
CA ARG A 9 4.18 12.04 10.72
C ARG A 9 3.92 13.35 9.97
N GLU A 10 3.75 14.47 10.69
CA GLU A 10 3.54 15.80 10.10
C GLU A 10 2.43 15.83 9.03
N GLN A 11 1.26 15.35 9.42
CA GLN A 11 0.14 15.06 8.53
C GLN A 11 -1.04 16.01 8.78
N SER A 12 -1.81 16.28 7.72
CA SER A 12 -3.05 17.07 7.80
C SER A 12 -4.16 16.34 8.55
N ASP A 13 -4.29 15.02 8.31
CA ASP A 13 -5.19 14.16 9.06
C ASP A 13 -4.41 13.39 10.15
N PRO A 14 -4.57 13.75 11.44
CA PRO A 14 -3.85 13.11 12.53
C PRO A 14 -4.30 11.66 12.81
N SER A 15 -5.43 11.21 12.25
CA SER A 15 -5.94 9.84 12.45
C SER A 15 -5.14 8.79 11.67
N LEU A 16 -4.54 9.16 10.54
CA LEU A 16 -3.73 8.26 9.72
C LEU A 16 -2.46 7.85 10.48
N ARG A 17 -2.19 6.55 10.61
CA ARG A 17 -1.08 6.08 11.46
C ARG A 17 0.14 5.63 10.67
N GLY A 18 -0.05 5.23 9.42
CA GLY A 18 0.98 4.69 8.57
C GLY A 18 0.47 4.44 7.16
N LEU A 19 1.40 4.14 6.27
CA LEU A 19 1.13 3.72 4.90
C LEU A 19 1.89 2.43 4.63
N SER A 20 1.23 1.50 3.96
CA SER A 20 1.87 0.30 3.41
C SER A 20 1.65 0.27 1.90
N ILE A 21 2.70 -0.08 1.17
CA ILE A 21 2.63 -0.34 -0.28
C ILE A 21 2.83 -1.84 -0.48
N LEU A 22 1.92 -2.45 -1.23
CA LEU A 22 1.94 -3.87 -1.56
C LEU A 22 1.97 -4.05 -3.08
N SER A 23 2.76 -5.01 -3.55
CA SER A 23 2.77 -5.47 -4.94
C SER A 23 1.96 -6.77 -5.01
N CYS A 24 0.64 -6.64 -5.05
CA CYS A 24 -0.34 -7.71 -5.26
C CYS A 24 -1.71 -7.12 -5.58
N ASP A 25 -2.67 -7.97 -5.94
CA ASP A 25 -4.06 -7.56 -6.08
C ASP A 25 -4.71 -7.18 -4.73
N LEU A 26 -5.90 -6.56 -4.81
CA LEU A 26 -6.66 -6.10 -3.65
C LEU A 26 -7.09 -7.24 -2.72
N ASP A 27 -7.36 -8.43 -3.25
CA ASP A 27 -7.84 -9.55 -2.44
C ASP A 27 -6.72 -10.19 -1.62
N GLU A 28 -5.54 -10.36 -2.21
CA GLU A 28 -4.32 -10.75 -1.51
C GLU A 28 -3.93 -9.68 -0.48
N ALA A 29 -3.98 -8.40 -0.86
CA ALA A 29 -3.65 -7.30 0.04
C ALA A 29 -4.58 -7.29 1.26
N ARG A 30 -5.88 -7.56 1.08
CA ARG A 30 -6.87 -7.66 2.17
C ARG A 30 -6.56 -8.82 3.10
N ARG A 31 -6.39 -10.02 2.54
CA ARG A 31 -6.03 -11.22 3.32
C ARG A 31 -4.75 -11.01 4.12
N ALA A 32 -3.73 -10.39 3.53
CA ALA A 32 -2.48 -10.09 4.21
C ALA A 32 -2.65 -9.02 5.30
N SER A 33 -3.49 -8.01 5.06
CA SER A 33 -3.73 -6.93 6.01
C SER A 33 -4.53 -7.40 7.22
N ASP A 34 -5.58 -8.21 7.04
CA ASP A 34 -6.46 -8.71 8.11
C ASP A 34 -5.73 -9.56 9.18
N LEU A 35 -4.51 -10.01 8.87
CA LEU A 35 -3.63 -10.71 9.81
C LEU A 35 -2.85 -9.78 10.74
N ASP A 36 -2.97 -8.46 10.60
CA ASP A 36 -2.28 -7.50 11.46
C ASP A 36 -2.84 -7.54 12.91
N PRO A 37 -1.99 -7.81 13.93
CA PRO A 37 -2.44 -7.89 15.31
C PRO A 37 -3.11 -6.62 15.86
N SER A 38 -2.81 -5.45 15.29
CA SER A 38 -3.44 -4.18 15.69
C SER A 38 -4.81 -3.99 15.07
N LEU A 39 -5.07 -4.55 13.90
CA LEU A 39 -6.42 -4.61 13.33
C LEU A 39 -7.27 -5.62 14.10
N GLN A 40 -6.75 -6.82 14.35
CA GLN A 40 -7.44 -7.87 15.11
C GLN A 40 -7.78 -7.42 16.54
N ALA A 41 -6.92 -6.62 17.15
CA ALA A 41 -7.16 -6.01 18.46
C ALA A 41 -8.02 -4.74 18.42
N GLY A 42 -8.55 -4.34 17.26
CA GLY A 42 -9.42 -3.16 17.10
C GLY A 42 -8.73 -1.83 17.35
N ARG A 43 -7.39 -1.78 17.32
CA ARG A 43 -6.61 -0.54 17.54
C ARG A 43 -6.51 0.33 16.29
N LEU A 44 -6.63 -0.28 15.12
CA LEU A 44 -6.51 0.37 13.83
C LEU A 44 -7.63 -0.11 12.90
N THR A 45 -7.90 0.68 11.87
CA THR A 45 -8.62 0.31 10.66
C THR A 45 -7.76 0.68 9.46
N TYR A 46 -8.14 0.26 8.25
CA TYR A 46 -7.43 0.63 7.04
C TYR A 46 -8.40 0.93 5.90
N ASP A 47 -7.96 1.84 5.04
CA ASP A 47 -8.50 2.00 3.68
C ASP A 47 -7.54 1.36 2.69
N MET A 48 -8.05 0.88 1.57
CA MET A 48 -7.26 0.17 0.56
C MET A 48 -7.61 0.66 -0.84
N PHE A 49 -6.57 0.91 -1.63
CA PHE A 49 -6.68 1.49 -2.96
C PHE A 49 -5.73 0.79 -3.92
N GLU A 50 -6.15 0.67 -5.17
CA GLU A 50 -5.22 0.48 -6.27
C GLU A 50 -4.60 1.85 -6.59
N TRP A 51 -3.26 1.92 -6.64
CA TRP A 51 -2.56 3.19 -6.85
C TRP A 51 -1.70 3.13 -8.12
N TRP A 52 -1.95 4.07 -9.02
CA TRP A 52 -1.22 4.22 -10.26
C TRP A 52 -0.23 5.38 -10.14
N VAL A 53 0.97 5.17 -10.65
CA VAL A 53 2.03 6.18 -10.76
C VAL A 53 2.59 6.18 -12.18
N ALA A 54 3.07 7.33 -12.62
CA ALA A 54 3.77 7.42 -13.90
C ALA A 54 4.99 6.49 -13.90
N ALA A 55 5.18 5.76 -15.01
CA ALA A 55 6.28 4.81 -15.12
C ALA A 55 7.64 5.52 -14.94
N GLY A 56 8.47 4.99 -14.05
CA GLY A 56 9.82 5.50 -13.79
C GLY A 56 9.91 6.65 -12.77
N THR A 57 8.80 7.08 -12.15
CA THR A 57 8.82 8.15 -11.13
C THR A 57 8.95 7.63 -9.70
N LEU A 58 8.76 6.33 -9.49
CA LEU A 58 8.88 5.67 -8.20
C LEU A 58 9.68 4.37 -8.35
N ALA A 59 10.63 4.15 -7.44
CA ALA A 59 11.45 2.95 -7.40
C ALA A 59 11.53 2.43 -5.95
N PHE A 60 11.63 1.11 -5.81
CA PHE A 60 11.78 0.43 -4.52
C PHE A 60 13.07 -0.40 -4.53
N PRO A 61 14.25 0.20 -4.28
CA PRO A 61 15.53 -0.50 -4.43
C PRO A 61 15.72 -1.70 -3.49
N GLY A 62 14.97 -1.75 -2.38
CA GLY A 62 14.98 -2.86 -1.44
C GLY A 62 13.98 -3.97 -1.75
N ALA A 63 13.17 -3.84 -2.80
CA ALA A 63 12.23 -4.88 -3.19
C ALA A 63 12.95 -6.05 -3.87
N ALA A 64 12.60 -7.28 -3.47
CA ALA A 64 13.17 -8.50 -4.07
C ALA A 64 12.55 -8.86 -5.44
N VAL A 65 11.49 -8.16 -5.84
CA VAL A 65 10.72 -8.40 -7.06
C VAL A 65 10.38 -7.06 -7.72
N ASP A 66 10.03 -7.11 -9.01
CA ASP A 66 9.45 -5.96 -9.69
C ASP A 66 8.16 -5.51 -8.98
N VAL A 67 8.01 -4.19 -8.83
CA VAL A 67 6.87 -3.59 -8.14
C VAL A 67 5.93 -2.94 -9.15
N GLY A 68 4.70 -3.42 -9.18
CA GLY A 68 3.65 -2.94 -10.07
C GLY A 68 3.76 -3.48 -11.51
N GLU A 69 2.79 -3.10 -12.32
CA GLU A 69 2.70 -3.48 -13.73
C GLU A 69 2.48 -2.23 -14.57
N ARG A 70 3.09 -2.19 -15.76
CA ARG A 70 2.82 -1.09 -16.71
C ARG A 70 1.42 -1.24 -17.26
N ARG A 71 0.62 -0.17 -17.13
CA ARG A 71 -0.75 -0.10 -17.65
C ARG A 71 -0.94 1.21 -18.40
N ALA A 72 -1.82 1.21 -19.40
CA ALA A 72 -2.31 2.41 -20.04
C ALA A 72 -3.58 2.85 -19.31
N MET A 73 -3.70 4.15 -19.00
CA MET A 73 -4.98 4.69 -18.56
C MET A 73 -5.97 4.51 -19.70
N PRO A 74 -7.17 3.96 -19.46
CA PRO A 74 -8.22 3.95 -20.46
C PRO A 74 -8.48 5.38 -20.94
N ASP A 75 -8.66 5.55 -22.25
CA ASP A 75 -9.27 6.78 -22.75
C ASP A 75 -10.71 6.81 -22.20
N GLU A 76 -11.11 7.92 -21.57
CA GLU A 76 -12.47 8.09 -20.99
C GLU A 76 -13.59 7.87 -22.00
#